data_AF-A0A951EXG0-F1
#
_entry.id   AF-A0A951EXG0-F1
#
_cell.length_a   1.000
_cell.length_b   1.000
_cell.length_c   1.000
_cell.angle_alpha   90.00
_cell.angle_beta   90.00
_cell.angle_gamma   90.00
#
_symmetry.space_group_name_H-M   'P 1'
#
loop_
_entity.id
_entity.type
_entity.pdbx_description
1 polymer ?
#
loop_
_entity_poly.entity_id
_entity_poly.type
_entity_poly.pdbx_seq_one_letter_code
_entity_poly.pdbx_strand_id
1 'polypeptide(L)'
;MNSFCECFWFRVGVFALVAAVGRAQAPIYTISTVVGNGTAGYAGDGGPANQSQLNNPCAIALDKSGNLYIADQNNQRIRKVSGGTINTIAGTGTGGYSGDGGPSTSANISSPCGVAVDNSGNVYFSQTAPASNAAIRKAPASGNMSTVAGTTLGAGFSGDAAAATGAQVNGPTGLAFDSSSNLYIADTLNNRIRQVQTNANIYTVAGNGDNPPQTAASGVIAWQTSLNNPQGVAVDGSGNLFIADTFDHCVREVYGPATSMNHVIVTIAGVCGLTGGFSGDGGPATKALLNYPRGVAVDGNGNVYIADTFNFRIRMVTPAGTIYTIAGRSRSGYSGDGQLATNASFSFPSAIAVAPSGLIYVADTQNNVVRLLTPGNPGMTTPPPIISGMNTASSCGGYAGVAAPGSWIELHGNSLASDTRTWQASDFNGNNAPTALDGTVVSIAGQNAVLDYISPLQVNAQVPLNASPGTQPVQVTSPNGTSPAVSLTINAFQPGFCLGFSLNGNAYIAAVVNGTSTYILPTNANISGITYRPAKPGETIIFFGTGFGAVAPSPAQGQVVQQTNQLTTPVEIFFGPMQATIKYAGLAPGYVGLYQFNVVVPNIPSSDSVPVTFAQGNFAGAPTLYTAVSQ
;
A
#
# COMPACT_ATOMS: atom_id res chain seq x y z
N MET A 1 -13.33 -18.76 -10.20
CA MET A 1 -12.54 -19.77 -10.92
C MET A 1 -11.38 -19.06 -11.58
N ASN A 2 -10.20 -19.65 -11.41
CA ASN A 2 -8.87 -19.05 -11.35
C ASN A 2 -8.46 -18.08 -12.48
N SER A 3 -7.83 -17.00 -12.04
CA SER A 3 -6.92 -16.15 -12.80
C SER A 3 -5.89 -16.99 -13.54
N PHE A 4 -5.87 -16.93 -14.87
CA PHE A 4 -4.75 -17.43 -15.65
C PHE A 4 -4.47 -16.49 -16.82
N CYS A 5 -3.20 -16.07 -16.89
CA CYS A 5 -2.53 -15.49 -18.07
C CYS A 5 -2.59 -13.97 -18.33
N GLU A 6 -2.82 -13.11 -17.33
CA GLU A 6 -2.47 -11.66 -17.45
C GLU A 6 -1.13 -11.26 -16.80
N CYS A 7 -0.39 -12.18 -16.19
CA CYS A 7 0.78 -11.82 -15.37
C CYS A 7 2.11 -11.51 -16.10
N PHE A 8 2.21 -11.37 -17.43
CA PHE A 8 3.56 -11.33 -18.06
C PHE A 8 3.81 -10.32 -19.19
N TRP A 9 3.08 -9.21 -19.30
CA TRP A 9 3.24 -8.35 -20.49
C TRP A 9 3.20 -6.84 -20.19
N PHE A 10 4.32 -6.23 -19.78
CA PHE A 10 4.51 -4.77 -19.89
C PHE A 10 5.90 -4.37 -20.38
N ARG A 11 5.93 -3.49 -21.39
CA ARG A 11 7.13 -2.81 -21.94
C ARG A 11 7.59 -1.70 -20.99
N VAL A 12 8.90 -1.54 -20.79
CA VAL A 12 9.48 -0.48 -19.94
C VAL A 12 10.11 0.64 -20.79
N GLY A 13 9.78 1.90 -20.47
CA GLY A 13 10.43 3.11 -20.98
C GLY A 13 11.55 3.61 -20.06
N VAL A 14 12.57 4.24 -20.64
CA VAL A 14 13.86 4.66 -20.05
C VAL A 14 13.70 5.81 -19.03
N PHE A 15 14.45 5.87 -17.90
CA PHE A 15 15.22 7.04 -17.37
C PHE A 15 15.93 6.82 -15.99
N ALA A 16 16.98 7.64 -15.81
CA ALA A 16 18.04 7.91 -14.79
C ALA A 16 18.05 7.37 -13.33
N LEU A 17 19.30 7.20 -12.83
CA LEU A 17 19.82 6.47 -11.67
C LEU A 17 20.20 7.40 -10.48
N VAL A 18 19.95 7.01 -9.22
CA VAL A 18 20.52 7.64 -8.01
C VAL A 18 21.00 6.56 -7.02
N ALA A 19 22.20 6.75 -6.44
CA ALA A 19 22.90 5.81 -5.55
C ALA A 19 22.36 5.80 -4.10
N ALA A 20 22.44 4.64 -3.43
CA ALA A 20 21.99 4.44 -2.05
C ALA A 20 23.11 4.62 -1.02
N VAL A 21 22.82 5.35 0.06
CA VAL A 21 23.66 5.51 1.28
C VAL A 21 23.03 4.66 2.40
N GLY A 22 23.84 4.15 3.33
CA GLY A 22 23.44 3.24 4.42
C GLY A 22 22.21 3.71 5.20
N ARG A 23 21.18 2.86 5.26
CA ARG A 23 19.87 3.19 5.83
C ARG A 23 19.85 2.97 7.33
N ALA A 24 19.42 3.99 8.09
CA ALA A 24 18.93 3.78 9.45
C ALA A 24 17.71 2.86 9.42
N GLN A 25 17.63 1.91 10.35
CA GLN A 25 16.52 0.95 10.45
C GLN A 25 15.33 1.60 11.17
N ALA A 26 14.11 1.30 10.72
CA ALA A 26 12.89 1.77 11.38
C ALA A 26 12.80 1.26 12.83
N PRO A 27 12.24 2.06 13.76
CA PRO A 27 11.90 1.56 15.09
C PRO A 27 10.90 0.40 14.99
N ILE A 28 11.10 -0.62 15.81
CA ILE A 28 10.25 -1.81 15.85
C ILE A 28 9.16 -1.62 16.90
N TYR A 29 7.94 -1.99 16.54
CA TYR A 29 6.77 -1.96 17.43
C TYR A 29 6.11 -3.33 17.50
N THR A 30 5.53 -3.61 18.66
CA THR A 30 4.49 -4.64 18.82
C THR A 30 3.12 -3.99 18.84
N ILE A 31 2.08 -4.75 18.51
CA ILE A 31 0.71 -4.23 18.48
C ILE A 31 -0.23 -5.01 19.39
N SER A 32 -1.18 -4.31 20.00
CA SER A 32 -2.29 -4.90 20.77
C SER A 32 -3.54 -4.06 20.66
N THR A 33 -4.70 -4.63 20.96
CA THR A 33 -5.96 -3.89 21.12
C THR A 33 -6.15 -3.47 22.58
N VAL A 34 -6.40 -2.18 22.79
CA VAL A 34 -6.54 -1.59 24.13
C VAL A 34 -7.95 -1.07 24.42
N VAL A 35 -8.74 -0.78 23.38
CA VAL A 35 -10.15 -0.36 23.52
C VAL A 35 -10.99 -0.99 22.41
N GLY A 36 -12.19 -1.44 22.77
CA GLY A 36 -13.13 -2.05 21.83
C GLY A 36 -12.89 -3.56 21.69
N ASN A 37 -13.95 -4.30 21.37
CA ASN A 37 -13.92 -5.75 21.16
C ASN A 37 -14.14 -6.16 19.69
N GLY A 38 -14.12 -5.21 18.75
CA GLY A 38 -14.35 -5.44 17.33
C GLY A 38 -15.82 -5.42 16.89
N THR A 39 -16.77 -5.50 17.82
CA THR A 39 -18.20 -5.46 17.51
C THR A 39 -18.69 -4.02 17.44
N ALA A 40 -19.23 -3.61 16.29
CA ALA A 40 -19.88 -2.32 16.13
C ALA A 40 -21.10 -2.21 17.06
N GLY A 41 -21.09 -1.26 17.98
CA GLY A 41 -22.19 -1.05 18.92
C GLY A 41 -21.82 -0.11 20.07
N TYR A 42 -22.70 -0.01 21.06
CA TYR A 42 -22.48 0.79 22.27
C TYR A 42 -22.72 -0.07 23.52
N ALA A 43 -21.64 -0.37 24.25
CA ALA A 43 -21.67 -1.10 25.52
C ALA A 43 -20.38 -0.85 26.32
N GLY A 44 -20.40 -1.20 27.61
CA GLY A 44 -19.19 -1.29 28.45
C GLY A 44 -18.87 -0.08 29.33
N ASP A 45 -19.73 0.94 29.43
CA ASP A 45 -19.54 2.06 30.36
C ASP A 45 -19.38 1.55 31.81
N GLY A 46 -18.38 2.08 32.52
CA GLY A 46 -17.97 1.63 33.85
C GLY A 46 -17.15 0.34 33.87
N GLY A 47 -17.00 -0.34 32.73
CA GLY A 47 -16.27 -1.61 32.60
C GLY A 47 -14.90 -1.50 31.90
N PRO A 48 -14.23 -2.65 31.66
CA PRO A 48 -12.94 -2.71 30.98
C PRO A 48 -13.02 -2.17 29.54
N ALA A 49 -12.09 -1.29 29.19
CA ALA A 49 -12.07 -0.64 27.89
C ALA A 49 -11.93 -1.62 26.70
N ASN A 50 -11.13 -2.68 26.86
CA ASN A 50 -10.93 -3.72 25.85
C ASN A 50 -12.13 -4.67 25.65
N GLN A 51 -13.17 -4.59 26.48
CA GLN A 51 -14.41 -5.36 26.33
C GLN A 51 -15.58 -4.51 25.81
N SER A 52 -15.38 -3.20 25.71
CA SER A 52 -16.40 -2.26 25.27
C SER A 52 -16.74 -2.42 23.79
N GLN A 53 -17.89 -1.89 23.39
CA GLN A 53 -18.25 -1.74 21.98
C GLN A 53 -18.09 -0.26 21.60
N LEU A 54 -17.44 -0.05 20.46
CA LEU A 54 -17.35 1.22 19.75
C LEU A 54 -18.03 1.07 18.39
N ASN A 55 -18.35 2.17 17.74
CA ASN A 55 -18.87 2.16 16.38
C ASN A 55 -18.25 3.31 15.58
N ASN A 56 -17.32 2.95 14.69
CA ASN A 56 -16.58 3.90 13.87
C ASN A 56 -15.82 4.96 14.70
N PRO A 57 -14.84 4.58 15.54
CA PRO A 57 -14.02 5.57 16.24
C PRO A 57 -13.22 6.41 15.23
N CYS A 58 -13.56 7.70 15.12
CA CYS A 58 -13.00 8.59 14.09
C CYS A 58 -11.71 9.29 14.55
N ALA A 59 -11.67 9.78 15.80
CA ALA A 59 -10.45 10.36 16.38
C ALA A 59 -10.21 9.92 17.81
N ILE A 60 -8.96 10.10 18.20
CA ILE A 60 -8.44 9.84 19.52
C ILE A 60 -7.50 10.97 19.96
N ALA A 61 -7.47 11.23 21.27
CA ALA A 61 -6.52 12.18 21.89
C ALA A 61 -6.10 11.69 23.27
N LEU A 62 -4.90 12.06 23.69
CA LEU A 62 -4.40 11.81 25.05
C LEU A 62 -4.41 13.11 25.85
N ASP A 63 -4.71 13.02 27.15
CA ASP A 63 -4.34 14.08 28.09
C ASP A 63 -2.94 13.86 28.67
N LYS A 64 -2.45 14.83 29.47
CA LYS A 64 -1.14 14.75 30.13
C LYS A 64 -1.00 13.59 31.11
N SER A 65 -2.11 13.04 31.60
CA SER A 65 -2.11 11.88 32.50
C SER A 65 -2.15 10.56 31.73
N GLY A 66 -2.20 10.59 30.40
CA GLY A 66 -2.32 9.42 29.54
C GLY A 66 -3.73 8.86 29.43
N ASN A 67 -4.76 9.61 29.85
CA ASN A 67 -6.14 9.18 29.59
C ASN A 67 -6.46 9.36 28.10
N LEU A 68 -7.14 8.37 27.53
CA LEU A 68 -7.49 8.34 26.12
C LEU A 68 -8.93 8.79 25.92
N TYR A 69 -9.14 9.71 24.99
CA TYR A 69 -10.44 10.24 24.61
C TYR A 69 -10.75 9.84 23.17
N ILE A 70 -11.99 9.43 22.90
CA ILE A 70 -12.38 8.79 21.65
C ILE A 70 -13.67 9.44 21.13
N ALA A 71 -13.66 9.89 19.88
CA ALA A 71 -14.88 10.24 19.16
C ALA A 71 -15.51 8.96 18.61
N ASP A 72 -16.52 8.46 19.31
CA ASP A 72 -17.27 7.25 18.97
C ASP A 72 -18.41 7.65 18.03
N GLN A 73 -18.04 7.90 16.77
CA GLN A 73 -18.79 8.72 15.81
C GLN A 73 -20.23 8.24 15.64
N ASN A 74 -20.44 6.97 15.29
CA ASN A 74 -21.78 6.47 14.99
C ASN A 74 -22.61 6.25 16.26
N ASN A 75 -21.97 6.21 17.42
CA ASN A 75 -22.65 6.18 18.72
C ASN A 75 -22.96 7.58 19.25
N GLN A 76 -22.62 8.66 18.53
CA GLN A 76 -22.88 10.05 18.91
C GLN A 76 -22.40 10.38 20.33
N ARG A 77 -21.18 9.93 20.65
CA ARG A 77 -20.59 10.06 21.98
C ARG A 77 -19.11 10.41 21.93
N ILE A 78 -18.66 11.11 22.97
CA ILE A 78 -17.24 11.17 23.32
C ILE A 78 -17.02 10.23 24.51
N ARG A 79 -16.07 9.30 24.36
CA ARG A 79 -15.73 8.30 25.37
C ARG A 79 -14.36 8.62 25.98
N LYS A 80 -14.18 8.35 27.26
CA LYS A 80 -12.90 8.48 27.98
C LYS A 80 -12.49 7.12 28.54
N VAL A 81 -11.22 6.78 28.38
CA VAL A 81 -10.57 5.64 29.03
C VAL A 81 -9.56 6.17 30.05
N SER A 82 -9.73 5.75 31.30
CA SER A 82 -8.88 6.14 32.43
C SER A 82 -8.70 4.93 33.33
N GLY A 83 -7.45 4.59 33.65
CA GLY A 83 -7.15 3.41 34.48
C GLY A 83 -7.68 2.08 33.91
N GLY A 84 -7.85 1.99 32.59
CA GLY A 84 -8.42 0.81 31.92
C GLY A 84 -9.95 0.74 31.89
N THR A 85 -10.65 1.69 32.50
CA THR A 85 -12.12 1.79 32.46
C THR A 85 -12.59 2.76 31.41
N ILE A 86 -13.61 2.41 30.62
CA ILE A 86 -14.24 3.32 29.65
C ILE A 86 -15.54 3.93 30.21
N ASN A 87 -15.78 5.21 29.92
CA ASN A 87 -17.03 5.90 30.25
C ASN A 87 -17.41 6.91 29.18
N THR A 88 -18.71 7.17 29.00
CA THR A 88 -19.21 8.31 28.23
C THR A 88 -19.04 9.61 29.00
N ILE A 89 -18.45 10.63 28.38
CA ILE A 89 -18.27 11.96 28.97
C ILE A 89 -19.10 13.05 28.29
N ALA A 90 -19.55 12.81 27.06
CA ALA A 90 -20.45 13.70 26.34
C ALA A 90 -21.29 12.92 25.33
N GLY A 91 -22.51 13.39 25.09
CA GLY A 91 -23.43 12.77 24.12
C GLY A 91 -24.44 11.81 24.75
N THR A 92 -25.68 11.88 24.30
CA THR A 92 -26.79 10.99 24.70
C THR A 92 -26.90 9.74 23.84
N GLY A 93 -26.21 9.70 22.69
CA GLY A 93 -26.43 8.71 21.63
C GLY A 93 -27.41 9.14 20.54
N THR A 94 -28.13 10.24 20.75
CA THR A 94 -29.02 10.82 19.75
C THR A 94 -28.30 11.95 19.01
N GLY A 95 -28.29 11.89 17.68
CA GLY A 95 -27.73 12.93 16.83
C GLY A 95 -28.47 14.26 16.98
N GLY A 96 -27.74 15.37 17.15
CA GLY A 96 -28.33 16.70 17.20
C GLY A 96 -27.34 17.80 17.62
N TYR A 97 -27.86 18.99 17.88
CA TYR A 97 -27.14 20.13 18.42
C TYR A 97 -27.93 20.69 19.61
N SER A 98 -27.55 20.34 20.84
CA SER A 98 -28.17 20.87 22.06
C SER A 98 -27.20 20.83 23.25
N GLY A 99 -27.66 21.27 24.43
CA GLY A 99 -26.97 21.04 25.71
C GLY A 99 -26.01 22.14 26.17
N ASP A 100 -25.87 23.24 25.41
CA ASP A 100 -25.09 24.39 25.88
C ASP A 100 -25.66 24.93 27.20
N GLY A 101 -24.77 25.20 28.16
CA GLY A 101 -25.15 25.61 29.51
C GLY A 101 -25.61 24.47 30.43
N GLY A 102 -25.64 23.22 29.97
CA GLY A 102 -25.97 22.04 30.78
C GLY A 102 -24.86 20.98 30.87
N PRO A 103 -25.11 19.84 31.56
CA PRO A 103 -24.17 18.73 31.64
C PRO A 103 -23.85 18.13 30.27
N SER A 104 -22.57 17.84 30.02
CA SER A 104 -22.13 17.34 28.71
C SER A 104 -22.74 15.99 28.31
N THR A 105 -23.08 15.14 29.27
CA THR A 105 -23.73 13.83 29.06
C THR A 105 -25.21 13.96 28.67
N SER A 106 -25.81 15.14 28.81
CA SER A 106 -27.20 15.41 28.42
C SER A 106 -27.32 16.08 27.04
N ALA A 107 -26.20 16.42 26.40
CA ALA A 107 -26.20 17.06 25.10
C ALA A 107 -26.42 16.06 23.96
N ASN A 108 -27.27 16.42 22.99
CA ASN A 108 -27.29 15.74 21.70
C ASN A 108 -26.14 16.29 20.86
N ILE A 109 -25.30 15.38 20.35
CA ILE A 109 -24.15 15.72 19.52
C ILE A 109 -24.24 14.94 18.20
N SER A 110 -23.79 15.51 17.09
CA SER A 110 -23.91 14.90 15.77
C SER A 110 -22.57 14.64 15.09
N SER A 111 -22.32 13.37 14.79
CA SER A 111 -21.17 12.83 14.08
C SER A 111 -19.83 13.36 14.61
N PRO A 112 -19.50 13.11 15.90
CA PRO A 112 -18.24 13.56 16.45
C PRO A 112 -17.07 12.92 15.70
N CYS A 113 -16.06 13.70 15.31
CA CYS A 113 -14.93 13.17 14.54
C CYS A 113 -13.57 13.69 14.97
N GLY A 114 -13.44 14.93 15.44
CA GLY A 114 -12.21 15.46 16.06
C GLY A 114 -12.29 15.42 17.57
N VAL A 115 -11.14 15.20 18.24
CA VAL A 115 -11.01 15.33 19.69
C VAL A 115 -9.65 15.96 20.02
N ALA A 116 -9.64 16.92 20.93
CA ALA A 116 -8.43 17.47 21.55
C ALA A 116 -8.69 17.74 23.04
N VAL A 117 -7.65 17.72 23.86
CA VAL A 117 -7.77 17.97 25.31
C VAL A 117 -6.81 19.08 25.69
N ASP A 118 -7.31 20.07 26.43
CA ASP A 118 -6.47 21.18 26.91
C ASP A 118 -5.71 20.80 28.20
N ASN A 119 -4.81 21.70 28.63
CA ASN A 119 -3.99 21.51 29.82
C ASN A 119 -4.80 21.44 31.13
N SER A 120 -6.07 21.87 31.12
CA SER A 120 -6.99 21.80 32.26
C SER A 120 -7.87 20.54 32.24
N GLY A 121 -7.68 19.67 31.24
CA GLY A 121 -8.48 18.44 31.07
C GLY A 121 -9.84 18.67 30.41
N ASN A 122 -10.11 19.85 29.85
CA ASN A 122 -11.33 20.07 29.09
C ASN A 122 -11.20 19.43 27.70
N VAL A 123 -12.27 18.80 27.26
CA VAL A 123 -12.31 18.05 26.00
C VAL A 123 -13.02 18.88 24.94
N TYR A 124 -12.36 19.08 23.82
CA TYR A 124 -12.87 19.77 22.66
C TYR A 124 -13.14 18.73 21.59
N PHE A 125 -14.30 18.80 20.94
CA PHE A 125 -14.64 17.88 19.87
C PHE A 125 -15.39 18.58 18.74
N SER A 126 -15.21 18.08 17.53
CA SER A 126 -15.89 18.60 16.35
C SER A 126 -17.18 17.84 16.09
N GLN A 127 -18.19 18.53 15.59
CA GLN A 127 -19.40 17.96 14.99
C GLN A 127 -19.32 18.19 13.49
N THR A 128 -19.31 17.13 12.69
CA THR A 128 -19.05 17.24 11.24
C THR A 128 -20.31 17.43 10.41
N ALA A 129 -21.42 16.80 10.81
CA ALA A 129 -22.61 16.71 9.99
C ALA A 129 -23.89 16.66 10.84
N PRO A 130 -25.04 17.09 10.28
CA PRO A 130 -25.17 17.85 9.03
C PRO A 130 -24.52 19.24 9.14
N ALA A 131 -24.36 19.95 8.01
CA ALA A 131 -23.71 21.27 7.99
C ALA A 131 -24.37 22.31 8.93
N SER A 132 -25.67 22.19 9.21
CA SER A 132 -26.38 23.05 10.17
C SER A 132 -25.94 22.85 11.63
N ASN A 133 -25.25 21.74 11.92
CA ASN A 133 -24.75 21.40 13.26
C ASN A 133 -23.22 21.50 13.33
N ALA A 134 -22.56 21.91 12.25
CA ALA A 134 -21.10 21.97 12.16
C ALA A 134 -20.56 22.97 13.19
N ALA A 135 -19.82 22.45 14.17
CA ALA A 135 -19.31 23.25 15.28
C ALA A 135 -18.18 22.53 16.01
N ILE A 136 -17.40 23.30 16.75
CA ILE A 136 -16.49 22.81 17.77
C ILE A 136 -17.13 23.03 19.13
N ARG A 137 -17.26 21.96 19.91
CA ARG A 137 -17.90 21.96 21.23
C ARG A 137 -16.86 21.65 22.31
N LYS A 138 -17.10 22.17 23.52
CA LYS A 138 -16.27 21.92 24.71
C LYS A 138 -17.10 21.18 25.76
N ALA A 139 -16.62 20.02 26.17
CA ALA A 139 -17.05 19.31 27.37
C ALA A 139 -16.00 19.53 28.47
N PRO A 140 -16.25 20.40 29.45
CA PRO A 140 -15.27 20.71 30.47
C PRO A 140 -15.09 19.55 31.46
N ALA A 141 -13.95 19.49 32.15
CA ALA A 141 -13.73 18.53 33.24
C ALA A 141 -14.72 18.74 34.40
N SER A 142 -15.14 20.00 34.60
CA SER A 142 -16.19 20.42 35.53
C SER A 142 -16.95 21.60 34.93
N GLY A 143 -18.28 21.64 35.10
CA GLY A 143 -19.12 22.71 34.59
C GLY A 143 -19.94 22.28 33.37
N ASN A 144 -20.32 23.24 32.55
CA ASN A 144 -21.34 23.07 31.52
C ASN A 144 -20.75 23.04 30.10
N MET A 145 -21.39 22.29 29.21
CA MET A 145 -21.03 22.26 27.79
C MET A 145 -21.20 23.64 27.15
N SER A 146 -20.35 23.95 26.18
CA SER A 146 -20.44 25.19 25.40
C SER A 146 -19.93 25.02 23.97
N THR A 147 -20.38 25.88 23.06
CA THR A 147 -19.78 26.02 21.73
C THR A 147 -18.57 26.94 21.73
N VAL A 148 -17.52 26.50 21.04
CA VAL A 148 -16.22 27.19 20.92
C VAL A 148 -16.10 27.88 19.58
N ALA A 149 -16.55 27.21 18.51
CA ALA A 149 -16.56 27.76 17.15
C ALA A 149 -17.70 27.15 16.34
N GLY A 150 -18.17 27.86 15.32
CA GLY A 150 -19.30 27.44 14.48
C GLY A 150 -20.60 28.15 14.83
N THR A 151 -21.52 28.23 13.85
CA THR A 151 -22.84 28.84 14.01
C THR A 151 -23.94 27.95 13.45
N THR A 152 -25.19 28.32 13.71
CA THR A 152 -26.38 27.68 13.11
C THR A 152 -26.69 28.15 11.68
N LEU A 153 -25.88 29.05 11.09
CA LEU A 153 -26.07 29.58 9.73
C LEU A 153 -25.75 28.53 8.64
N GLY A 154 -25.23 27.36 9.00
CA GLY A 154 -24.88 26.28 8.08
C GLY A 154 -23.50 26.46 7.42
N ALA A 155 -23.26 25.68 6.37
CA ALA A 155 -21.96 25.59 5.69
C ALA A 155 -21.44 26.95 5.19
N GLY A 156 -20.14 27.16 5.36
CA GLY A 156 -19.41 28.34 4.90
C GLY A 156 -18.15 28.54 5.74
N PHE A 157 -17.34 29.55 5.44
CA PHE A 157 -16.09 29.87 6.15
C PHE A 157 -15.99 31.34 6.60
N SER A 158 -17.10 32.08 6.65
CA SER A 158 -17.11 33.49 7.07
C SER A 158 -16.72 33.65 8.55
N GLY A 159 -16.45 34.90 8.97
CA GLY A 159 -16.20 35.26 10.38
C GLY A 159 -14.72 35.29 10.81
N ASP A 160 -13.77 35.28 9.86
CA ASP A 160 -12.35 35.50 10.19
C ASP A 160 -12.12 36.86 10.87
N ALA A 161 -11.15 36.88 11.80
CA ALA A 161 -10.81 37.99 12.67
C ALA A 161 -11.93 38.47 13.62
N ALA A 162 -12.97 37.65 13.84
CA ALA A 162 -14.05 37.89 14.78
C ALA A 162 -14.25 36.71 15.74
N ALA A 163 -15.20 36.84 16.66
CA ALA A 163 -15.52 35.79 17.64
C ALA A 163 -15.84 34.46 16.95
N ALA A 164 -15.16 33.39 17.38
CA ALA A 164 -15.24 32.07 16.76
C ALA A 164 -16.67 31.47 16.78
N THR A 165 -17.48 31.80 17.78
CA THR A 165 -18.89 31.40 17.91
C THR A 165 -19.82 32.05 16.87
N GLY A 166 -19.34 33.06 16.14
CA GLY A 166 -20.03 33.70 15.02
C GLY A 166 -19.51 33.27 13.64
N ALA A 167 -18.48 32.43 13.57
CA ALA A 167 -17.86 32.02 12.32
C ALA A 167 -18.49 30.74 11.75
N GLN A 168 -18.64 30.68 10.43
CA GLN A 168 -19.08 29.44 9.77
C GLN A 168 -17.90 28.47 9.65
N VAL A 169 -18.21 27.18 9.83
CA VAL A 169 -17.34 26.03 9.60
C VAL A 169 -18.14 24.97 8.86
N ASN A 170 -17.49 24.08 8.13
CA ASN A 170 -18.15 23.04 7.33
C ASN A 170 -17.40 21.71 7.41
N GLY A 171 -18.07 20.70 7.99
CA GLY A 171 -17.48 19.39 8.19
C GLY A 171 -16.17 19.38 8.98
N PRO A 172 -16.02 20.12 10.10
CA PRO A 172 -14.74 20.20 10.78
C PRO A 172 -14.32 18.84 11.35
N THR A 173 -13.10 18.36 11.06
CA THR A 173 -12.58 17.09 11.59
C THR A 173 -11.51 17.31 12.64
N GLY A 174 -10.22 17.23 12.30
CA GLY A 174 -9.10 17.21 13.23
C GLY A 174 -9.00 18.46 14.09
N LEU A 175 -8.58 18.27 15.34
CA LEU A 175 -8.37 19.31 16.33
C LEU A 175 -7.00 19.13 16.99
N ALA A 176 -6.27 20.22 17.19
CA ALA A 176 -5.00 20.21 17.91
C ALA A 176 -4.78 21.52 18.67
N PHE A 177 -4.19 21.44 19.87
CA PHE A 177 -3.73 22.62 20.59
C PHE A 177 -2.24 22.84 20.36
N ASP A 178 -1.83 24.10 20.25
CA ASP A 178 -0.43 24.47 20.42
C ASP A 178 -0.07 24.67 21.91
N SER A 179 1.21 24.90 22.18
CA SER A 179 1.72 25.16 23.54
C SER A 179 1.19 26.48 24.15
N SER A 180 0.65 27.39 23.33
CA SER A 180 0.04 28.65 23.74
C SER A 180 -1.48 28.53 23.95
N SER A 181 -2.04 27.32 23.88
CA SER A 181 -3.48 27.03 24.01
C SER A 181 -4.36 27.58 22.87
N ASN A 182 -3.80 27.85 21.70
CA ASN A 182 -4.59 28.11 20.50
C ASN A 182 -5.08 26.78 19.91
N LEU A 183 -6.33 26.75 19.46
CA LEU A 183 -6.97 25.56 18.89
C LEU A 183 -6.96 25.62 17.37
N TYR A 184 -6.30 24.66 16.74
CA TYR A 184 -6.31 24.45 15.29
C TYR A 184 -7.43 23.48 14.92
N ILE A 185 -8.12 23.80 13.83
CA ILE A 185 -9.31 23.11 13.35
C ILE A 185 -9.12 22.81 11.86
N ALA A 186 -9.19 21.55 11.48
CA ALA A 186 -9.36 21.17 10.08
C ALA A 186 -10.81 21.48 9.68
N ASP A 187 -11.02 22.57 8.94
CA ASP A 187 -12.32 22.98 8.38
C ASP A 187 -12.49 22.32 7.01
N THR A 188 -12.63 21.00 7.07
CA THR A 188 -12.32 20.03 6.01
C THR A 188 -13.07 20.28 4.71
N LEU A 189 -14.39 20.52 4.78
CA LEU A 189 -15.21 20.74 3.58
C LEU A 189 -15.11 22.18 3.06
N ASN A 190 -14.44 23.06 3.80
CA ASN A 190 -14.05 24.39 3.33
C ASN A 190 -12.60 24.44 2.84
N ASN A 191 -11.88 23.31 2.77
CA ASN A 191 -10.49 23.25 2.27
C ASN A 191 -9.54 24.19 3.04
N ARG A 192 -9.71 24.28 4.38
CA ARG A 192 -9.00 25.25 5.23
C ARG A 192 -8.57 24.64 6.56
N ILE A 193 -7.52 25.21 7.15
CA ILE A 193 -7.22 25.10 8.58
C ILE A 193 -7.51 26.44 9.24
N ARG A 194 -8.31 26.40 10.32
CA ARG A 194 -8.69 27.57 11.12
C ARG A 194 -8.01 27.49 12.48
N GLN A 195 -7.69 28.64 13.07
CA GLN A 195 -7.12 28.75 14.40
C GLN A 195 -8.02 29.63 15.27
N VAL A 196 -8.48 29.11 16.40
CA VAL A 196 -9.12 29.89 17.46
C VAL A 196 -8.06 30.26 18.49
N GLN A 197 -7.82 31.56 18.63
CA GLN A 197 -6.85 32.09 19.59
C GLN A 197 -7.43 32.16 21.01
N THR A 198 -6.58 32.40 22.00
CA THR A 198 -6.98 32.52 23.41
C THR A 198 -7.91 33.70 23.70
N ASN A 199 -7.95 34.70 22.82
CA ASN A 199 -8.93 35.80 22.84
C ASN A 199 -10.29 35.41 22.22
N ALA A 200 -10.49 34.14 21.85
CA ALA A 200 -11.66 33.58 21.19
C ALA A 200 -11.94 34.08 19.76
N ASN A 201 -10.99 34.77 19.13
CA ASN A 201 -11.09 35.11 17.70
C ASN A 201 -10.61 33.95 16.82
N ILE A 202 -11.22 33.80 15.64
CA ILE A 202 -10.85 32.78 14.66
C ILE A 202 -10.16 33.38 13.44
N TYR A 203 -9.17 32.67 12.90
CA TYR A 203 -8.44 33.05 11.69
C TYR A 203 -8.22 31.85 10.77
N THR A 204 -8.12 32.07 9.47
CA THR A 204 -7.60 31.07 8.53
C THR A 204 -6.07 31.11 8.54
N VAL A 205 -5.43 29.98 8.81
CA VAL A 205 -3.96 29.85 8.91
C VAL A 205 -3.35 29.05 7.75
N ALA A 206 -4.15 28.21 7.09
CA ALA A 206 -3.77 27.51 5.87
C ALA A 206 -5.00 27.23 5.00
N GLY A 207 -4.83 27.20 3.67
CA GLY A 207 -5.94 26.98 2.74
C GLY A 207 -6.69 28.27 2.39
N ASN A 208 -7.00 28.46 1.12
CA ASN A 208 -7.73 29.61 0.60
C ASN A 208 -9.23 29.33 0.35
N GLY A 209 -9.67 28.08 0.50
CA GLY A 209 -11.06 27.67 0.30
C GLY A 209 -11.49 27.52 -1.17
N ASP A 210 -10.54 27.34 -2.10
CA ASP A 210 -10.85 27.10 -3.51
C ASP A 210 -11.79 25.90 -3.71
N ASN A 211 -12.72 26.04 -4.65
CA ASN A 211 -13.66 25.00 -5.07
C ASN A 211 -13.88 25.07 -6.60
N PRO A 212 -13.40 24.07 -7.39
CA PRO A 212 -12.66 22.91 -6.92
C PRO A 212 -11.27 23.30 -6.37
N PRO A 213 -10.76 22.58 -5.36
CA PRO A 213 -9.41 22.81 -4.86
C PRO A 213 -8.36 22.50 -5.92
N GLN A 214 -7.25 23.23 -5.87
CA GLN A 214 -6.04 22.97 -6.66
C GLN A 214 -4.94 22.39 -5.76
N THR A 215 -3.98 21.66 -6.35
CA THR A 215 -2.82 21.16 -5.60
C THR A 215 -1.91 22.32 -5.22
N ALA A 216 -1.73 22.57 -3.92
CA ALA A 216 -0.87 23.65 -3.46
C ALA A 216 0.61 23.41 -3.77
N ALA A 217 1.27 24.44 -4.32
CA ALA A 217 2.72 24.49 -4.40
C ALA A 217 3.39 24.44 -3.01
N SER A 218 4.60 23.89 -2.94
CA SER A 218 5.42 23.86 -1.72
C SER A 218 6.26 25.14 -1.61
N GLY A 219 6.45 25.67 -0.40
CA GLY A 219 7.26 26.86 -0.13
C GLY A 219 6.54 28.20 -0.32
N VAL A 220 5.21 28.20 -0.30
CA VAL A 220 4.36 29.39 -0.48
C VAL A 220 3.70 29.84 0.83
N ILE A 221 3.00 30.98 0.82
CA ILE A 221 2.24 31.46 1.98
C ILE A 221 1.04 30.54 2.23
N ALA A 222 0.92 30.03 3.45
CA ALA A 222 -0.01 28.96 3.82
C ALA A 222 -1.49 29.32 3.60
N TRP A 223 -1.94 30.51 4.02
CA TRP A 223 -3.34 30.91 3.90
C TRP A 223 -3.75 31.33 2.47
N GLN A 224 -2.78 31.52 1.56
CA GLN A 224 -3.02 31.93 0.18
C GLN A 224 -3.11 30.76 -0.79
N THR A 225 -2.67 29.57 -0.38
CA THR A 225 -2.63 28.39 -1.24
C THR A 225 -3.82 27.46 -0.98
N SER A 226 -4.09 26.54 -1.91
CA SER A 226 -5.23 25.62 -1.82
C SER A 226 -4.89 24.38 -0.99
N LEU A 227 -5.84 23.89 -0.20
CA LEU A 227 -5.77 22.55 0.38
C LEU A 227 -6.89 21.70 -0.22
N ASN A 228 -6.79 20.38 -0.11
CA ASN A 228 -7.78 19.48 -0.67
C ASN A 228 -8.29 18.52 0.41
N ASN A 229 -9.44 18.89 0.98
CA ASN A 229 -10.11 18.14 2.04
C ASN A 229 -9.20 17.76 3.23
N PRO A 230 -8.50 18.72 3.86
CA PRO A 230 -7.56 18.41 4.93
C PRO A 230 -8.30 17.84 6.14
N GLN A 231 -7.90 16.67 6.67
CA GLN A 231 -8.65 16.01 7.76
C GLN A 231 -7.96 16.04 9.12
N GLY A 232 -6.67 15.72 9.17
CA GLY A 232 -5.90 15.63 10.40
C GLY A 232 -5.01 16.85 10.60
N VAL A 233 -4.90 17.31 11.84
CA VAL A 233 -3.95 18.34 12.25
C VAL A 233 -3.20 17.93 13.51
N ALA A 234 -1.93 18.31 13.61
CA ALA A 234 -1.11 18.18 14.80
C ALA A 234 -0.19 19.39 14.93
N VAL A 235 0.23 19.72 16.16
CA VAL A 235 1.15 20.84 16.39
C VAL A 235 2.31 20.35 17.27
N ASP A 236 3.55 20.70 16.91
CA ASP A 236 4.72 20.35 17.72
C ASP A 236 4.98 21.38 18.85
N GLY A 237 5.99 21.10 19.68
CA GLY A 237 6.39 21.99 20.77
C GLY A 237 6.90 23.37 20.33
N SER A 238 7.30 23.51 19.06
CA SER A 238 7.77 24.77 18.45
C SER A 238 6.63 25.60 17.85
N GLY A 239 5.43 25.01 17.73
CA GLY A 239 4.27 25.64 17.11
C GLY A 239 4.13 25.37 15.60
N ASN A 240 4.90 24.42 15.05
CA ASN A 240 4.74 24.01 13.65
C ASN A 240 3.48 23.15 13.51
N LEU A 241 2.66 23.46 12.50
CA LEU A 241 1.40 22.79 12.23
C LEU A 241 1.59 21.74 11.13
N PHE A 242 1.21 20.50 11.41
CA PHE A 242 1.21 19.39 10.46
C PHE A 242 -0.22 19.12 9.99
N ILE A 243 -0.41 18.94 8.69
CA ILE A 243 -1.72 18.82 8.05
C ILE A 243 -1.73 17.57 7.18
N ALA A 244 -2.69 16.67 7.39
CA ALA A 244 -2.99 15.61 6.44
C ALA A 244 -3.87 16.19 5.31
N ASP A 245 -3.26 16.49 4.17
CA ASP A 245 -3.92 17.06 2.98
C ASP A 245 -4.53 15.90 2.17
N THR A 246 -5.63 15.38 2.72
CA THR A 246 -6.06 14.00 2.51
C THR A 246 -6.33 13.67 1.05
N PHE A 247 -7.01 14.55 0.31
CA PHE A 247 -7.35 14.27 -1.10
C PHE A 247 -6.19 14.59 -2.05
N ASP A 248 -5.18 15.31 -1.59
CA ASP A 248 -3.92 15.51 -2.32
C ASP A 248 -2.90 14.39 -2.04
N HIS A 249 -3.22 13.39 -1.21
CA HIS A 249 -2.36 12.24 -0.93
C HIS A 249 -1.00 12.61 -0.30
N CYS A 250 -0.95 13.67 0.51
CA CYS A 250 0.28 14.14 1.12
C CYS A 250 0.09 14.72 2.54
N VAL A 251 1.21 14.96 3.22
CA VAL A 251 1.27 15.64 4.52
C VAL A 251 2.07 16.93 4.37
N ARG A 252 1.52 18.01 4.90
CA ARG A 252 2.07 19.36 4.85
C ARG A 252 2.54 19.79 6.23
N GLU A 253 3.54 20.66 6.26
CA GLU A 253 3.98 21.39 7.44
C GLU A 253 3.84 22.89 7.18
N VAL A 254 3.29 23.61 8.16
CA VAL A 254 3.17 25.06 8.19
C VAL A 254 4.02 25.58 9.34
N TYR A 255 4.97 26.46 9.03
CA TYR A 255 5.88 27.03 10.02
C TYR A 255 6.18 28.50 9.75
N GLY A 256 6.64 29.19 10.80
CA GLY A 256 7.07 30.58 10.74
C GLY A 256 6.97 31.25 12.11
N PRO A 257 7.39 32.52 12.23
CA PRO A 257 7.34 33.22 13.50
C PRO A 257 5.90 33.39 13.97
N ALA A 258 5.64 33.10 15.25
CA ALA A 258 4.31 33.22 15.87
C ALA A 258 3.73 34.64 15.80
N THR A 259 4.57 35.66 15.59
CA THR A 259 4.18 37.06 15.41
C THR A 259 3.73 37.42 13.99
N SER A 260 3.77 36.47 13.05
CA SER A 260 3.39 36.67 11.64
C SER A 260 2.20 35.79 11.29
N MET A 261 1.32 36.29 10.41
CA MET A 261 0.28 35.48 9.75
C MET A 261 0.73 34.90 8.41
N ASN A 262 1.89 35.32 7.90
CA ASN A 262 2.45 34.82 6.64
C ASN A 262 3.39 33.65 6.91
N HIS A 263 2.84 32.56 7.43
CA HIS A 263 3.58 31.29 7.57
C HIS A 263 3.78 30.62 6.21
N VAL A 264 4.85 29.84 6.12
CA VAL A 264 5.21 29.08 4.91
C VAL A 264 4.64 27.67 5.04
N ILE A 265 4.06 27.13 3.96
CA ILE A 265 3.63 25.73 3.87
C ILE A 265 4.56 24.93 2.96
N VAL A 266 4.98 23.75 3.41
CA VAL A 266 5.82 22.81 2.64
C VAL A 266 5.24 21.40 2.66
N THR A 267 5.58 20.59 1.65
CA THR A 267 5.28 19.15 1.65
C THR A 267 6.39 18.39 2.38
N ILE A 268 6.03 17.58 3.37
CA ILE A 268 6.99 16.76 4.13
C ILE A 268 6.89 15.27 3.81
N ALA A 269 5.75 14.79 3.31
CA ALA A 269 5.54 13.40 2.92
C ALA A 269 4.48 13.28 1.84
N GLY A 270 4.61 12.29 0.96
CA GLY A 270 3.70 12.13 -0.18
C GLY A 270 4.10 13.01 -1.38
N VAL A 271 3.53 12.70 -2.54
CA VAL A 271 3.64 13.52 -3.75
C VAL A 271 2.27 14.13 -4.03
N CYS A 272 2.08 15.39 -3.63
CA CYS A 272 0.78 16.03 -3.67
C CYS A 272 0.17 16.06 -5.08
N GLY A 273 -1.13 15.79 -5.19
CA GLY A 273 -1.89 15.87 -6.45
C GLY A 273 -1.69 14.71 -7.43
N LEU A 274 -0.85 13.72 -7.10
CA LEU A 274 -0.78 12.46 -7.84
C LEU A 274 -1.83 11.47 -7.35
N THR A 275 -2.13 10.46 -8.16
CA THR A 275 -2.94 9.31 -7.75
C THR A 275 -2.31 8.65 -6.51
N GLY A 276 -3.13 8.43 -5.48
CA GLY A 276 -2.70 7.74 -4.27
C GLY A 276 -2.11 6.35 -4.53
N GLY A 277 -1.14 5.96 -3.72
CA GLY A 277 -0.46 4.68 -3.80
C GLY A 277 0.42 4.42 -2.59
N PHE A 278 1.25 3.38 -2.64
CA PHE A 278 2.20 3.05 -1.58
C PHE A 278 3.60 2.84 -2.17
N SER A 279 4.60 3.52 -1.62
CA SER A 279 6.03 3.31 -1.94
C SER A 279 6.94 4.01 -0.91
N GLY A 280 8.26 3.92 -1.11
CA GLY A 280 9.23 4.87 -0.55
C GLY A 280 9.85 4.51 0.81
N ASP A 281 9.57 3.34 1.38
CA ASP A 281 10.12 2.95 2.69
C ASP A 281 11.67 2.93 2.69
N GLY A 282 12.23 3.59 3.71
CA GLY A 282 13.66 3.83 3.87
C GLY A 282 14.25 4.87 2.92
N GLY A 283 13.42 5.61 2.17
CA GLY A 283 13.82 6.69 1.27
C GLY A 283 13.21 8.05 1.66
N PRO A 284 13.42 9.09 0.83
CA PRO A 284 12.88 10.43 1.08
C PRO A 284 11.35 10.42 1.13
N ALA A 285 10.77 10.96 2.21
CA ALA A 285 9.33 10.98 2.44
C ALA A 285 8.56 11.76 1.35
N THR A 286 9.16 12.81 0.79
CA THR A 286 8.60 13.63 -0.30
C THR A 286 8.58 12.93 -1.66
N LYS A 287 9.15 11.73 -1.78
CA LYS A 287 9.07 10.89 -2.99
C LYS A 287 8.23 9.63 -2.79
N ALA A 288 7.77 9.38 -1.56
CA ALA A 288 6.92 8.26 -1.25
C ALA A 288 5.48 8.52 -1.69
N LEU A 289 4.76 7.46 -2.05
CA LEU A 289 3.32 7.55 -2.26
C LEU A 289 2.58 7.26 -0.95
N LEU A 290 1.55 8.07 -0.69
CA LEU A 290 0.53 7.88 0.35
C LEU A 290 -0.83 7.75 -0.32
N ASN A 291 -1.83 7.26 0.41
CA ASN A 291 -3.19 7.08 -0.11
C ASN A 291 -4.24 7.53 0.91
N TYR A 292 -4.84 8.71 0.66
CA TYR A 292 -5.82 9.36 1.51
C TYR A 292 -5.40 9.38 2.99
N PRO A 293 -4.25 9.99 3.34
CA PRO A 293 -3.84 10.08 4.74
C PRO A 293 -4.85 10.91 5.53
N ARG A 294 -5.43 10.37 6.60
CA ARG A 294 -6.45 11.08 7.41
C ARG A 294 -5.91 11.62 8.72
N GLY A 295 -5.08 10.84 9.41
CA GLY A 295 -4.53 11.16 10.72
C GLY A 295 -3.07 11.57 10.63
N VAL A 296 -2.69 12.60 11.37
CA VAL A 296 -1.30 13.00 11.57
C VAL A 296 -1.05 13.26 13.05
N ALA A 297 0.12 12.88 13.56
CA ALA A 297 0.59 13.18 14.91
C ALA A 297 2.08 13.47 14.88
N VAL A 298 2.59 14.23 15.84
CA VAL A 298 4.02 14.55 15.96
C VAL A 298 4.48 14.29 17.39
N ASP A 299 5.65 13.68 17.56
CA ASP A 299 6.24 13.45 18.89
C ASP A 299 7.25 14.55 19.28
N GLY A 300 7.72 14.50 20.53
CA GLY A 300 8.70 15.46 21.06
C GLY A 300 10.08 15.40 20.40
N ASN A 301 10.36 14.37 19.59
CA ASN A 301 11.60 14.25 18.82
C ASN A 301 11.45 14.78 17.39
N GLY A 302 10.25 15.22 16.99
CA GLY A 302 9.94 15.68 15.65
C GLY A 302 9.65 14.55 14.66
N ASN A 303 9.38 13.33 15.11
CA ASN A 303 8.87 12.30 14.19
C ASN A 303 7.40 12.56 13.90
N VAL A 304 7.02 12.47 12.62
CA VAL A 304 5.64 12.66 12.16
C VAL A 304 5.04 11.30 11.81
N TYR A 305 3.93 10.96 12.45
CA TYR A 305 3.20 9.72 12.28
C TYR A 305 1.96 9.96 11.43
N ILE A 306 1.72 9.09 10.45
CA ILE A 306 0.71 9.28 9.41
C ILE A 306 -0.17 8.04 9.35
N ALA A 307 -1.48 8.22 9.48
CA ALA A 307 -2.45 7.17 9.19
C ALA A 307 -2.68 7.17 7.68
N ASP A 308 -1.98 6.28 6.99
CA ASP A 308 -2.04 6.11 5.54
C ASP A 308 -3.26 5.23 5.20
N THR A 309 -4.43 5.84 5.39
CA THR A 309 -5.71 5.17 5.66
C THR A 309 -6.09 4.17 4.59
N PHE A 310 -5.95 4.51 3.31
CA PHE A 310 -6.32 3.62 2.20
C PHE A 310 -5.23 2.62 1.83
N ASN A 311 -4.03 2.77 2.41
CA ASN A 311 -2.97 1.76 2.37
C ASN A 311 -2.97 0.86 3.62
N PHE A 312 -3.96 1.02 4.52
CA PHE A 312 -4.19 0.20 5.72
C PHE A 312 -2.99 0.10 6.67
N ARG A 313 -2.23 1.19 6.81
CA ARG A 313 -0.98 1.19 7.57
C ARG A 313 -0.69 2.52 8.26
N ILE A 314 0.27 2.48 9.18
CA ILE A 314 0.82 3.65 9.86
C ILE A 314 2.25 3.88 9.37
N ARG A 315 2.50 5.10 8.90
CA ARG A 315 3.83 5.54 8.43
C ARG A 315 4.45 6.48 9.47
N MET A 316 5.77 6.53 9.47
CA MET A 316 6.54 7.46 10.30
C MET A 316 7.58 8.17 9.42
N VAL A 317 7.66 9.48 9.54
CA VAL A 317 8.67 10.33 8.92
C VAL A 317 9.60 10.83 10.01
N THR A 318 10.90 10.60 9.85
CA THR A 318 11.91 11.09 10.81
C THR A 318 12.24 12.56 10.54
N PRO A 319 12.87 13.27 11.50
CA PRO A 319 13.40 14.62 11.26
C PRO A 319 14.38 14.73 10.09
N ALA A 320 15.02 13.61 9.71
CA ALA A 320 15.89 13.53 8.53
C ALA A 320 15.11 13.42 7.20
N GLY A 321 13.77 13.42 7.23
CA GLY A 321 12.91 13.31 6.05
C GLY A 321 12.84 11.90 5.45
N THR A 322 13.16 10.86 6.22
CA THR A 322 13.05 9.45 5.77
C THR A 322 11.72 8.85 6.24
N ILE A 323 11.00 8.16 5.35
CA ILE A 323 9.72 7.52 5.69
C ILE A 323 9.86 6.01 5.89
N TYR A 324 9.08 5.46 6.82
CA TYR A 324 9.01 4.03 7.11
C TYR A 324 7.56 3.59 7.36
N THR A 325 7.21 2.37 7.00
CA THR A 325 6.04 1.68 7.55
C THR A 325 6.39 1.13 8.94
N ILE A 326 5.65 1.55 9.97
CA ILE A 326 5.87 1.10 11.35
C ILE A 326 4.78 0.13 11.86
N ALA A 327 3.62 0.10 11.18
CA ALA A 327 2.56 -0.85 11.46
C ALA A 327 1.64 -1.03 10.25
N GLY A 328 1.02 -2.20 10.09
CA GLY A 328 0.05 -2.47 9.03
C GLY A 328 0.65 -3.05 7.75
N ARG A 329 -0.22 -3.64 6.92
CA ARG A 329 0.10 -4.24 5.61
C ARG A 329 -0.95 -3.81 4.57
N SER A 330 -0.68 -3.99 3.27
CA SER A 330 -1.55 -3.61 2.13
C SER A 330 -2.94 -4.27 2.05
N ARG A 331 -3.52 -4.74 3.16
CA ARG A 331 -4.78 -5.47 3.20
C ARG A 331 -5.63 -5.02 4.39
N SER A 332 -6.85 -4.61 4.09
CA SER A 332 -7.89 -4.39 5.11
C SER A 332 -8.15 -5.68 5.91
N GLY A 333 -8.22 -5.56 7.23
CA GLY A 333 -8.61 -6.64 8.12
C GLY A 333 -8.25 -6.37 9.59
N TYR A 334 -8.47 -7.36 10.45
CA TYR A 334 -8.17 -7.31 11.88
C TYR A 334 -7.35 -8.53 12.29
N SER A 335 -6.03 -8.36 12.47
CA SER A 335 -5.11 -9.44 12.83
C SER A 335 -3.78 -8.90 13.36
N GLY A 336 -3.00 -9.77 14.01
CA GLY A 336 -1.59 -9.50 14.36
C GLY A 336 -1.37 -8.95 15.76
N ASP A 337 -2.40 -8.85 16.58
CA ASP A 337 -2.24 -8.52 18.00
C ASP A 337 -1.30 -9.52 18.71
N GLY A 338 -0.44 -8.99 19.56
CA GLY A 338 0.63 -9.71 20.22
C GLY A 338 1.83 -10.02 19.32
N GLN A 339 1.91 -9.46 18.11
CA GLN A 339 3.02 -9.65 17.16
C GLN A 339 3.68 -8.32 16.81
N LEU A 340 4.70 -8.35 15.93
CA LEU A 340 5.22 -7.14 15.29
C LEU A 340 4.11 -6.40 14.57
N ALA A 341 4.06 -5.08 14.78
CA ALA A 341 3.01 -4.23 14.25
C ALA A 341 2.96 -4.21 12.72
N THR A 342 4.09 -4.41 12.05
CA THR A 342 4.21 -4.49 10.58
C THR A 342 3.53 -5.74 9.98
N ASN A 343 3.25 -6.78 10.78
CA ASN A 343 2.50 -7.95 10.33
C ASN A 343 0.98 -7.82 10.55
N ALA A 344 0.57 -6.77 11.24
CA ALA A 344 -0.81 -6.58 11.61
C ALA A 344 -1.64 -6.09 10.43
N SER A 345 -2.94 -6.37 10.44
CA SER A 345 -3.88 -5.74 9.50
C SER A 345 -4.64 -4.63 10.22
N PHE A 346 -4.86 -3.51 9.54
CA PHE A 346 -5.81 -2.47 9.95
C PHE A 346 -6.97 -2.42 8.96
N SER A 347 -8.07 -1.77 9.33
CA SER A 347 -9.16 -1.44 8.43
C SER A 347 -9.49 0.04 8.55
N PHE A 348 -9.03 0.81 7.56
CA PHE A 348 -9.17 2.27 7.48
C PHE A 348 -8.74 3.00 8.77
N PRO A 349 -7.46 2.90 9.20
CA PRO A 349 -7.00 3.63 10.37
C PRO A 349 -7.12 5.15 10.12
N SER A 350 -7.79 5.88 11.00
CA SER A 350 -8.16 7.30 10.74
C SER A 350 -7.40 8.31 11.59
N ALA A 351 -6.95 7.93 12.78
CA ALA A 351 -6.34 8.85 13.74
C ALA A 351 -5.23 8.19 14.54
N ILE A 352 -4.28 9.02 14.98
CA ILE A 352 -3.10 8.62 15.73
C ILE A 352 -2.94 9.57 16.91
N ALA A 353 -2.61 9.04 18.09
CA ALA A 353 -2.15 9.83 19.23
C ALA A 353 -0.84 9.24 19.76
N VAL A 354 0.16 10.07 20.01
CA VAL A 354 1.48 9.63 20.48
C VAL A 354 1.70 10.10 21.90
N ALA A 355 2.04 9.18 22.80
CA ALA A 355 2.39 9.49 24.17
C ALA A 355 3.86 9.90 24.28
N PRO A 356 4.25 10.71 25.29
CA PRO A 356 5.65 11.04 25.54
C PRO A 356 6.58 9.83 25.76
N SER A 357 6.01 8.69 26.16
CA SER A 357 6.72 7.40 26.31
C SER A 357 7.05 6.72 24.97
N GLY A 358 6.57 7.25 23.83
CA GLY A 358 6.68 6.63 22.51
C GLY A 358 5.57 5.63 22.20
N LEU A 359 4.60 5.42 23.10
CA LEU A 359 3.40 4.64 22.80
C LEU A 359 2.55 5.33 21.73
N ILE A 360 2.06 4.57 20.75
CA ILE A 360 1.24 5.12 19.65
C ILE A 360 -0.13 4.46 19.68
N TYR A 361 -1.16 5.25 19.90
CA TYR A 361 -2.55 4.80 19.82
C TYR A 361 -3.06 5.06 18.40
N VAL A 362 -3.82 4.13 17.85
CA VAL A 362 -4.36 4.16 16.49
C VAL A 362 -5.85 3.85 16.53
N ALA A 363 -6.67 4.77 16.03
CA ALA A 363 -8.08 4.49 15.79
C ALA A 363 -8.20 3.60 14.54
N ASP A 364 -8.54 2.33 14.73
CA ASP A 364 -8.70 1.35 13.67
C ASP A 364 -10.18 1.26 13.28
N THR A 365 -10.61 2.31 12.59
CA THR A 365 -12.00 2.76 12.55
C THR A 365 -13.00 1.72 12.10
N GLN A 366 -12.71 0.99 11.01
CA GLN A 366 -13.66 -0.03 10.52
C GLN A 366 -13.54 -1.36 11.26
N ASN A 367 -12.50 -1.54 12.07
CA ASN A 367 -12.43 -2.63 13.03
C ASN A 367 -13.06 -2.26 14.38
N ASN A 368 -13.57 -1.04 14.56
CA ASN A 368 -14.26 -0.59 15.78
C ASN A 368 -13.42 -0.72 17.07
N VAL A 369 -12.10 -0.52 16.95
CA VAL A 369 -11.16 -0.64 18.08
C VAL A 369 -10.15 0.50 18.08
N VAL A 370 -9.50 0.71 19.22
CA VAL A 370 -8.24 1.46 19.32
C VAL A 370 -7.11 0.48 19.58
N ARG A 371 -6.11 0.50 18.69
CA ARG A 371 -4.92 -0.34 18.73
C ARG A 371 -3.75 0.46 19.33
N LEU A 372 -2.85 -0.21 20.04
CA LEU A 372 -1.66 0.36 20.68
C LEU A 372 -0.41 -0.24 20.04
N LEU A 373 0.49 0.62 19.58
CA LEU A 373 1.84 0.26 19.20
C LEU A 373 2.77 0.53 20.39
N THR A 374 3.47 -0.51 20.83
CA THR A 374 4.44 -0.42 21.92
C THR A 374 5.85 -0.50 21.35
N PRO A 375 6.70 0.53 21.55
CA PRO A 375 8.09 0.50 21.12
C PRO A 375 8.83 -0.69 21.70
N GLY A 376 9.73 -1.25 20.89
CA GLY A 376 10.61 -2.32 21.29
C GLY A 376 10.15 -3.68 20.77
N ASN A 377 11.13 -4.56 20.70
CA ASN A 377 10.95 -5.95 20.34
C ASN A 377 11.12 -6.79 21.61
N PRO A 378 10.05 -7.33 22.24
CA PRO A 378 10.17 -8.15 23.45
C PRO A 378 10.74 -9.55 23.16
N GLY A 379 11.72 -9.65 22.26
CA GLY A 379 12.28 -10.91 21.77
C GLY A 379 11.42 -11.60 20.70
N MET A 380 10.38 -10.95 20.20
CA MET A 380 9.56 -11.40 19.08
C MET A 380 10.25 -11.12 17.75
N THR A 381 11.19 -11.98 17.38
CA THR A 381 11.66 -12.01 15.99
C THR A 381 10.54 -12.57 15.12
N THR A 382 10.11 -11.84 14.11
CA THR A 382 9.52 -12.47 12.93
C THR A 382 10.44 -13.58 12.49
N PRO A 383 9.95 -14.83 12.30
CA PRO A 383 10.80 -15.90 11.83
C PRO A 383 11.48 -15.48 10.53
N PRO A 384 12.77 -15.82 10.32
CA PRO A 384 13.40 -15.60 9.04
C PRO A 384 12.59 -16.28 7.94
N PRO A 385 12.73 -15.82 6.69
CA PRO A 385 12.06 -16.46 5.55
C PRO A 385 12.27 -17.97 5.56
N ILE A 386 11.23 -18.75 5.25
CA ILE A 386 11.33 -20.20 5.07
C ILE A 386 10.83 -20.52 3.68
N ILE A 387 11.68 -21.12 2.85
CA ILE A 387 11.29 -21.66 1.55
C ILE A 387 10.81 -23.10 1.78
N SER A 388 9.54 -23.37 1.49
CA SER A 388 8.91 -24.69 1.62
C SER A 388 8.61 -25.36 0.28
N GLY A 389 8.72 -24.64 -0.82
CA GLY A 389 8.54 -25.18 -2.16
C GLY A 389 9.22 -24.32 -3.22
N MET A 390 9.63 -24.94 -4.32
CA MET A 390 10.23 -24.25 -5.46
C MET A 390 9.86 -24.96 -6.75
N ASN A 391 9.28 -24.21 -7.69
CA ASN A 391 8.94 -24.70 -9.02
C ASN A 391 9.49 -23.74 -10.08
N THR A 392 9.89 -24.20 -11.26
CA THR A 392 9.93 -23.29 -12.43
C THR A 392 8.53 -22.81 -12.73
N ALA A 393 8.40 -21.62 -13.33
CA ALA A 393 7.13 -20.99 -13.71
C ALA A 393 6.07 -22.05 -14.01
N SER A 394 5.06 -22.13 -13.14
CA SER A 394 4.06 -23.21 -13.09
C SER A 394 3.29 -23.32 -14.41
N SER A 395 3.16 -22.19 -15.10
CA SER A 395 2.55 -22.10 -16.43
C SER A 395 3.49 -22.50 -17.57
N CYS A 396 4.80 -22.61 -17.36
CA CYS A 396 5.81 -22.91 -18.40
C CYS A 396 6.69 -24.11 -18.02
N GLY A 397 6.05 -25.23 -17.67
CA GLY A 397 6.70 -26.52 -17.38
C GLY A 397 6.55 -27.01 -15.94
N GLY A 398 6.49 -26.11 -14.95
CA GLY A 398 6.17 -26.47 -13.56
C GLY A 398 7.12 -27.47 -12.89
N TYR A 399 8.38 -27.55 -13.32
CA TYR A 399 9.37 -28.48 -12.78
C TYR A 399 9.72 -28.14 -11.33
N ALA A 400 9.55 -29.10 -10.42
CA ALA A 400 9.89 -28.94 -9.01
C ALA A 400 11.42 -29.03 -8.80
N GLY A 401 12.02 -27.99 -8.22
CA GLY A 401 13.44 -27.99 -7.80
C GLY A 401 14.49 -28.09 -8.91
N VAL A 402 14.11 -27.94 -10.18
CA VAL A 402 15.02 -28.03 -11.34
C VAL A 402 14.73 -26.89 -12.31
N ALA A 403 15.76 -26.19 -12.78
CA ALA A 403 15.64 -25.08 -13.73
C ALA A 403 16.84 -25.01 -14.69
N ALA A 404 16.86 -24.03 -15.57
CA ALA A 404 18.02 -23.69 -16.40
C ALA A 404 18.35 -22.19 -16.27
N PRO A 405 19.54 -21.74 -16.71
CA PRO A 405 19.85 -20.31 -16.75
C PRO A 405 18.77 -19.51 -17.50
N GLY A 406 18.32 -18.41 -16.88
CA GLY A 406 17.25 -17.56 -17.40
C GLY A 406 15.82 -18.04 -17.13
N SER A 407 15.62 -19.25 -16.59
CA SER A 407 14.28 -19.71 -16.16
C SER A 407 13.71 -18.81 -15.06
N TRP A 408 12.41 -18.58 -15.10
CA TRP A 408 11.67 -18.04 -13.97
C TRP A 408 11.30 -19.15 -12.99
N ILE A 409 11.51 -18.91 -11.70
CA ILE A 409 11.14 -19.81 -10.61
C ILE A 409 10.19 -19.12 -9.63
N GLU A 410 9.29 -19.91 -9.05
CA GLU A 410 8.36 -19.56 -8.00
C GLU A 410 8.84 -20.20 -6.70
N LEU A 411 9.18 -19.37 -5.71
CA LEU A 411 9.55 -19.79 -4.36
C LEU A 411 8.32 -19.65 -3.48
N HIS A 412 7.85 -20.75 -2.88
CA HIS A 412 6.74 -20.74 -1.93
C HIS A 412 7.26 -20.94 -0.52
N GLY A 413 6.59 -20.31 0.45
CA GLY A 413 7.13 -20.28 1.81
C GLY A 413 6.33 -19.47 2.81
N ASN A 414 7.00 -19.09 3.88
CA ASN A 414 6.50 -18.17 4.89
C ASN A 414 7.50 -17.03 5.09
N SER A 415 7.00 -15.84 5.40
CA SER A 415 7.80 -14.64 5.67
C SER A 415 8.77 -14.28 4.54
N LEU A 416 8.46 -14.67 3.29
CA LEU A 416 9.37 -14.48 2.15
C LEU A 416 9.57 -13.00 1.79
N ALA A 417 8.55 -12.17 2.02
CA ALA A 417 8.60 -10.72 1.86
C ALA A 417 7.71 -10.02 2.90
N SER A 418 7.93 -8.72 3.11
CA SER A 418 7.13 -7.89 4.03
C SER A 418 5.81 -7.41 3.44
N ASP A 419 5.71 -7.33 2.12
CA ASP A 419 4.52 -6.86 1.39
C ASP A 419 4.27 -7.71 0.14
N THR A 420 3.11 -7.51 -0.50
CA THR A 420 2.74 -8.19 -1.74
C THR A 420 2.66 -7.21 -2.89
N ARG A 421 3.50 -7.38 -3.91
CA ARG A 421 3.41 -6.64 -5.17
C ARG A 421 4.24 -7.27 -6.30
N THR A 422 3.94 -6.85 -7.52
CA THR A 422 4.79 -7.04 -8.70
C THR A 422 5.75 -5.86 -8.83
N TRP A 423 6.84 -6.00 -9.60
CA TRP A 423 7.66 -4.88 -10.02
C TRP A 423 6.81 -3.83 -10.74
N GLN A 424 7.29 -2.60 -10.78
CA GLN A 424 6.72 -1.50 -11.53
C GLN A 424 7.83 -0.81 -12.33
N ALA A 425 7.46 0.04 -13.28
CA ALA A 425 8.43 0.76 -14.10
C ALA A 425 9.46 1.55 -13.26
N SER A 426 9.07 2.02 -12.07
CA SER A 426 9.94 2.73 -11.13
C SER A 426 10.99 1.86 -10.43
N ASP A 427 10.84 0.53 -10.42
CA ASP A 427 11.83 -0.38 -9.84
C ASP A 427 13.00 -0.67 -10.80
N PHE A 428 12.84 -0.37 -12.09
CA PHE A 428 13.87 -0.61 -13.11
C PHE A 428 14.97 0.45 -13.04
N ASN A 429 16.20 0.01 -13.26
CA ASN A 429 17.33 0.90 -13.44
C ASN A 429 17.69 0.97 -14.92
N GLY A 430 17.04 1.89 -15.64
CA GLY A 430 17.08 1.92 -17.10
C GLY A 430 16.45 0.64 -17.67
N ASN A 431 17.23 -0.13 -18.43
CA ASN A 431 16.78 -1.40 -19.00
C ASN A 431 17.04 -2.61 -18.10
N ASN A 432 17.54 -2.41 -16.88
CA ASN A 432 17.81 -3.49 -15.93
C ASN A 432 16.62 -3.68 -14.99
N ALA A 433 16.11 -4.89 -14.93
CA ALA A 433 15.08 -5.29 -13.99
C ALA A 433 15.61 -5.33 -12.54
N PRO A 434 14.74 -5.10 -11.54
CA PRO A 434 15.14 -5.08 -10.14
C PRO A 434 15.63 -6.45 -9.66
N THR A 435 16.70 -6.46 -8.88
CA THR A 435 17.18 -7.64 -8.13
C THR A 435 16.77 -7.61 -6.65
N ALA A 436 15.97 -6.62 -6.27
CA ALA A 436 15.43 -6.45 -4.93
C ALA A 436 14.08 -5.71 -5.02
N LEU A 437 13.11 -6.14 -4.23
CA LEU A 437 11.81 -5.48 -4.09
C LEU A 437 11.51 -5.34 -2.60
N ASP A 438 11.33 -4.11 -2.12
CA ASP A 438 10.97 -3.78 -0.73
C ASP A 438 11.84 -4.49 0.34
N GLY A 439 13.15 -4.55 0.09
CA GLY A 439 14.12 -5.22 0.96
C GLY A 439 14.15 -6.75 0.84
N THR A 440 13.36 -7.33 -0.07
CA THR A 440 13.39 -8.74 -0.42
C THR A 440 14.40 -8.98 -1.54
N VAL A 441 15.27 -9.96 -1.37
CA VAL A 441 16.30 -10.38 -2.33
C VAL A 441 16.31 -11.90 -2.41
N VAL A 442 16.45 -12.45 -3.62
CA VAL A 442 16.73 -13.88 -3.81
C VAL A 442 18.16 -14.04 -4.27
N SER A 443 18.96 -14.84 -3.56
CA SER A 443 20.29 -15.24 -3.99
C SER A 443 20.23 -16.64 -4.61
N ILE A 444 20.76 -16.79 -5.81
CA ILE A 444 20.90 -18.06 -6.53
C ILE A 444 22.36 -18.18 -6.96
N ALA A 445 23.05 -19.26 -6.56
CA ALA A 445 24.47 -19.44 -6.84
C ALA A 445 25.36 -18.27 -6.37
N GLY A 446 24.96 -17.62 -5.26
CA GLY A 446 25.67 -16.45 -4.71
C GLY A 446 25.43 -15.13 -5.44
N GLN A 447 24.54 -15.10 -6.44
CA GLN A 447 24.18 -13.90 -7.19
C GLN A 447 22.74 -13.49 -6.91
N ASN A 448 22.49 -12.18 -6.84
CA ASN A 448 21.12 -11.68 -6.69
C ASN A 448 20.34 -11.93 -7.98
N ALA A 449 19.27 -12.70 -7.86
CA ALA A 449 18.33 -12.96 -8.92
C ALA A 449 17.45 -11.73 -9.18
N VAL A 450 16.99 -11.61 -10.42
CA VAL A 450 15.97 -10.63 -10.80
C VAL A 450 14.64 -11.04 -10.17
N LEU A 451 13.85 -10.10 -9.66
CA LEU A 451 12.55 -10.37 -9.04
C LEU A 451 11.42 -9.70 -9.81
N ASP A 452 10.37 -10.45 -10.11
CA ASP A 452 9.14 -9.92 -10.74
C ASP A 452 8.02 -9.72 -9.71
N TYR A 453 7.91 -10.63 -8.73
CA TYR A 453 6.81 -10.63 -7.77
C TYR A 453 7.30 -11.02 -6.38
N ILE A 454 6.77 -10.36 -5.36
CA ILE A 454 6.98 -10.68 -3.96
C ILE A 454 5.65 -10.74 -3.21
N SER A 455 5.60 -11.59 -2.21
CA SER A 455 4.56 -11.67 -1.19
C SER A 455 5.12 -12.42 0.02
N PRO A 456 4.47 -12.36 1.20
CA PRO A 456 4.87 -13.18 2.34
C PRO A 456 4.91 -14.69 2.07
N LEU A 457 4.17 -15.17 1.05
CA LEU A 457 4.00 -16.60 0.77
C LEU A 457 4.64 -17.07 -0.55
N GLN A 458 5.01 -16.14 -1.43
CA GLN A 458 5.56 -16.44 -2.75
C GLN A 458 6.50 -15.34 -3.24
N VAL A 459 7.63 -15.72 -3.83
CA VAL A 459 8.54 -14.81 -4.57
C VAL A 459 8.84 -15.41 -5.94
N ASN A 460 8.74 -14.60 -6.99
CA ASN A 460 9.13 -15.00 -8.33
C ASN A 460 10.49 -14.42 -8.67
N ALA A 461 11.45 -15.29 -8.98
CA ALA A 461 12.83 -14.92 -9.25
C ALA A 461 13.34 -15.54 -10.55
N GLN A 462 14.24 -14.84 -11.25
CA GLN A 462 14.88 -15.38 -12.44
C GLN A 462 16.22 -16.02 -12.08
N VAL A 463 16.43 -17.27 -12.51
CA VAL A 463 17.75 -17.92 -12.43
C VAL A 463 18.75 -17.09 -13.25
N PRO A 464 19.90 -16.68 -12.67
CA PRO A 464 20.90 -15.90 -13.37
C PRO A 464 21.32 -16.54 -14.70
N LEU A 465 21.45 -15.74 -15.76
CA LEU A 465 21.80 -16.23 -17.12
C LEU A 465 23.18 -16.87 -17.20
N ASN A 466 24.08 -16.49 -16.29
CA ASN A 466 25.43 -17.01 -16.14
C ASN A 466 25.54 -18.08 -15.04
N ALA A 467 24.43 -18.56 -14.49
CA ALA A 467 24.44 -19.60 -13.47
C ALA A 467 25.06 -20.88 -14.03
N SER A 468 26.03 -21.45 -13.30
CA SER A 468 26.70 -22.67 -13.72
C SER A 468 25.79 -23.89 -13.50
N PRO A 469 25.77 -24.86 -14.43
CA PRO A 469 25.06 -26.12 -14.22
C PRO A 469 25.50 -26.84 -12.94
N GLY A 470 24.59 -27.58 -12.33
CA GLY A 470 24.78 -28.29 -11.07
C GLY A 470 23.82 -27.82 -9.98
N THR A 471 23.96 -28.39 -8.78
CA THR A 471 23.14 -28.02 -7.61
C THR A 471 23.66 -26.71 -7.02
N GLN A 472 22.80 -25.70 -6.99
CA GLN A 472 23.10 -24.37 -6.47
C GLN A 472 22.22 -24.05 -5.27
N PRO A 473 22.75 -23.31 -4.26
CA PRO A 473 21.95 -22.83 -3.15
C PRO A 473 21.03 -21.69 -3.59
N VAL A 474 19.81 -21.70 -3.06
CA VAL A 474 18.83 -20.62 -3.16
C VAL A 474 18.47 -20.14 -1.76
N GLN A 475 18.52 -18.82 -1.55
CA GLN A 475 18.11 -18.18 -0.30
C GLN A 475 17.24 -16.97 -0.58
N VAL A 476 16.25 -16.74 0.28
CA VAL A 476 15.46 -15.51 0.31
C VAL A 476 15.94 -14.70 1.51
N THR A 477 16.35 -13.46 1.28
CA THR A 477 16.59 -12.47 2.33
C THR A 477 15.44 -11.48 2.32
N SER A 478 14.84 -11.26 3.49
CA SER A 478 13.87 -10.19 3.72
C SER A 478 14.35 -9.33 4.91
N PRO A 479 13.66 -8.24 5.25
CA PRO A 479 13.96 -7.49 6.47
C PRO A 479 13.95 -8.33 7.75
N ASN A 480 13.33 -9.53 7.71
CA ASN A 480 13.23 -10.46 8.83
C ASN A 480 14.40 -11.46 8.91
N GLY A 481 15.39 -11.36 8.02
CA GLY A 481 16.56 -12.22 7.96
C GLY A 481 16.67 -13.01 6.66
N THR A 482 17.57 -13.99 6.65
CA THR A 482 17.84 -14.84 5.49
C THR A 482 17.36 -16.26 5.75
N SER A 483 16.71 -16.88 4.76
CA SER A 483 16.29 -18.27 4.86
C SER A 483 17.48 -19.22 4.96
N PRO A 484 17.28 -20.42 5.54
CA PRO A 484 18.12 -21.56 5.22
C PRO A 484 18.22 -21.72 3.70
N ALA A 485 19.38 -22.17 3.22
CA ALA A 485 19.56 -22.47 1.81
C ALA A 485 18.75 -23.72 1.43
N VAL A 486 18.04 -23.64 0.30
CA VAL A 486 17.42 -24.78 -0.35
C VAL A 486 18.12 -25.05 -1.68
N SER A 487 18.15 -26.30 -2.12
CA SER A 487 18.86 -26.69 -3.33
C SER A 487 18.00 -26.50 -4.58
N LEU A 488 18.56 -25.84 -5.59
CA LEU A 488 18.05 -25.80 -6.96
C LEU A 488 19.02 -26.56 -7.87
N THR A 489 18.52 -27.52 -8.64
CA THR A 489 19.34 -28.16 -9.68
C THR A 489 19.26 -27.33 -10.95
N ILE A 490 20.40 -26.81 -11.41
CA ILE A 490 20.50 -26.05 -12.66
C ILE A 490 21.02 -26.97 -13.77
N ASN A 491 20.19 -27.22 -14.77
CA ASN A 491 20.55 -27.93 -16.00
C ASN A 491 20.99 -26.94 -17.08
N ALA A 492 21.69 -27.42 -18.11
CA ALA A 492 22.02 -26.58 -19.28
C ALA A 492 20.76 -26.06 -19.99
N PHE A 493 19.72 -26.88 -20.03
CA PHE A 493 18.39 -26.57 -20.52
C PHE A 493 17.36 -27.37 -19.71
N GLN A 494 16.26 -26.72 -19.37
CA GLN A 494 15.08 -27.27 -18.69
C GLN A 494 13.84 -26.63 -19.33
N PRO A 495 13.62 -26.89 -20.64
CA PRO A 495 12.67 -26.15 -21.46
C PRO A 495 11.21 -26.46 -21.10
N GLY A 496 10.39 -25.42 -21.07
CA GLY A 496 8.94 -25.55 -20.94
C GLY A 496 8.22 -24.46 -21.73
N PHE A 497 7.32 -24.86 -22.62
CA PHE A 497 6.41 -23.92 -23.28
C PHE A 497 5.32 -23.45 -22.31
N CYS A 498 4.89 -22.21 -22.50
CA CYS A 498 3.89 -21.60 -21.64
C CYS A 498 2.48 -22.02 -22.05
N LEU A 499 1.69 -22.46 -21.06
CA LEU A 499 0.26 -22.68 -21.10
C LEU A 499 -0.46 -21.35 -21.33
N GLY A 500 -1.34 -21.32 -22.33
CA GLY A 500 -2.26 -20.20 -22.54
C GLY A 500 -3.63 -20.47 -21.94
N PHE A 501 -4.24 -21.61 -22.29
CA PHE A 501 -5.64 -21.92 -21.94
C PHE A 501 -5.83 -23.39 -21.57
N SER A 502 -6.74 -23.68 -20.64
CA SER A 502 -7.21 -25.05 -20.38
C SER A 502 -8.65 -25.18 -20.85
N LEU A 503 -8.90 -26.01 -21.87
CA LEU A 503 -10.22 -26.19 -22.48
C LEU A 503 -10.55 -27.67 -22.60
N ASN A 504 -11.71 -28.08 -22.09
CA ASN A 504 -12.23 -29.45 -22.21
C ASN A 504 -11.23 -30.54 -21.76
N GLY A 505 -10.45 -30.27 -20.71
CA GLY A 505 -9.43 -31.19 -20.19
C GLY A 505 -8.07 -31.12 -20.89
N ASN A 506 -7.95 -30.36 -21.99
CA ASN A 506 -6.70 -30.16 -22.72
C ASN A 506 -6.05 -28.82 -22.35
N ALA A 507 -4.73 -28.81 -22.25
CA ALA A 507 -3.92 -27.63 -22.02
C ALA A 507 -3.37 -27.11 -23.37
N TYR A 508 -3.69 -25.88 -23.74
CA TYR A 508 -3.32 -25.27 -25.01
C TYR A 508 -2.15 -24.31 -24.85
N ILE A 509 -1.18 -24.40 -25.75
CA ILE A 509 -0.02 -23.51 -25.77
C ILE A 509 -0.46 -22.04 -25.94
N ALA A 510 0.24 -21.12 -25.27
CA ALA A 510 0.05 -19.69 -25.44
C ALA A 510 0.58 -19.25 -26.82
N ALA A 511 -0.25 -19.39 -27.86
CA ALA A 511 0.09 -19.08 -29.24
C ALA A 511 -0.80 -18.02 -29.86
N VAL A 512 -0.19 -17.15 -30.68
CA VAL A 512 -0.88 -16.14 -31.49
C VAL A 512 -0.40 -16.16 -32.94
N VAL A 513 -1.24 -15.74 -33.87
CA VAL A 513 -0.81 -15.49 -35.26
C VAL A 513 0.17 -14.32 -35.27
N ASN A 514 1.34 -14.52 -35.89
CA ASN A 514 2.39 -13.51 -35.94
C ASN A 514 1.87 -12.18 -36.52
N GLY A 515 2.18 -11.07 -35.84
CA GLY A 515 1.75 -9.73 -36.23
C GLY A 515 0.30 -9.40 -35.90
N THR A 516 -0.40 -10.24 -35.13
CA THR A 516 -1.80 -10.01 -34.74
C THR A 516 -2.02 -10.33 -33.25
N SER A 517 -3.22 -10.03 -32.74
CA SER A 517 -3.69 -10.45 -31.40
C SER A 517 -4.60 -11.68 -31.44
N THR A 518 -4.55 -12.48 -32.53
CA THR A 518 -5.43 -13.65 -32.71
C THR A 518 -4.81 -14.89 -32.08
N TYR A 519 -5.48 -15.47 -31.08
CA TYR A 519 -5.04 -16.70 -30.43
C TYR A 519 -5.28 -17.96 -31.27
N ILE A 520 -4.41 -18.96 -31.11
CA ILE A 520 -4.55 -20.26 -31.77
C ILE A 520 -5.31 -21.22 -30.85
N LEU A 521 -6.60 -21.39 -31.12
CA LEU A 521 -7.50 -22.24 -30.33
C LEU A 521 -8.53 -22.95 -31.23
N PRO A 522 -9.13 -24.06 -30.75
CA PRO A 522 -10.26 -24.71 -31.41
C PRO A 522 -11.41 -23.75 -31.72
N THR A 523 -12.16 -24.02 -32.78
CA THR A 523 -13.33 -23.18 -33.14
C THR A 523 -14.41 -23.15 -32.04
N ASN A 524 -14.50 -24.22 -31.25
CA ASN A 524 -15.44 -24.38 -30.14
C ASN A 524 -14.89 -23.93 -28.77
N ALA A 525 -13.79 -23.16 -28.72
CA ALA A 525 -13.21 -22.70 -27.46
C ALA A 525 -14.16 -21.81 -26.62
N ASN A 526 -15.10 -21.10 -27.27
CA ASN A 526 -16.16 -20.30 -26.67
C ASN A 526 -15.67 -19.31 -25.59
N ILE A 527 -14.51 -18.70 -25.82
CA ILE A 527 -13.89 -17.75 -24.87
C ILE A 527 -14.33 -16.32 -25.24
N SER A 528 -15.10 -15.68 -24.36
CA SER A 528 -15.56 -14.30 -24.56
C SER A 528 -14.39 -13.31 -24.43
N GLY A 529 -14.40 -12.26 -25.26
CA GLY A 529 -13.47 -11.13 -25.14
C GLY A 529 -12.12 -11.30 -25.83
N ILE A 530 -11.84 -12.45 -26.47
CA ILE A 530 -10.60 -12.67 -27.24
C ILE A 530 -10.92 -13.11 -28.67
N THR A 531 -10.05 -12.74 -29.62
CA THR A 531 -10.12 -13.23 -31.00
C THR A 531 -9.30 -14.50 -31.11
N TYR A 532 -9.89 -15.59 -31.63
CA TYR A 532 -9.19 -16.87 -31.77
C TYR A 532 -9.66 -17.65 -33.01
N ARG A 533 -8.79 -18.52 -33.52
CA ARG A 533 -9.10 -19.53 -34.54
C ARG A 533 -8.00 -20.61 -34.60
N PRO A 534 -8.25 -21.76 -35.22
CA PRO A 534 -7.18 -22.69 -35.55
C PRO A 534 -6.15 -22.04 -36.49
N ALA A 535 -4.89 -22.46 -36.37
CA ALA A 535 -3.83 -22.03 -37.26
C ALA A 535 -3.95 -22.71 -38.63
N LYS A 536 -3.49 -22.06 -39.70
CA LYS A 536 -3.47 -22.64 -41.05
C LYS A 536 -2.09 -23.18 -41.40
N PRO A 537 -1.96 -24.29 -42.14
CA PRO A 537 -0.68 -24.71 -42.69
C PRO A 537 0.03 -23.59 -43.45
N GLY A 538 1.34 -23.43 -43.22
CA GLY A 538 2.16 -22.36 -43.80
C GLY A 538 2.11 -21.02 -43.05
N GLU A 539 1.17 -20.83 -42.13
CA GLU A 539 1.09 -19.65 -41.27
C GLU A 539 2.24 -19.64 -40.26
N THR A 540 2.75 -18.45 -39.93
CA THR A 540 3.69 -18.30 -38.81
C THR A 540 2.92 -17.93 -37.55
N ILE A 541 3.04 -18.78 -36.53
CA ILE A 541 2.52 -18.52 -35.20
C ILE A 541 3.66 -18.21 -34.24
N ILE A 542 3.37 -17.43 -33.20
CA ILE A 542 4.30 -17.13 -32.11
C ILE A 542 3.81 -17.83 -30.85
N PHE A 543 4.70 -18.51 -30.15
CA PHE A 543 4.47 -18.91 -28.77
C PHE A 543 5.72 -18.77 -27.92
N PHE A 544 5.53 -18.90 -26.61
CA PHE A 544 6.52 -18.53 -25.61
C PHE A 544 6.91 -19.67 -24.69
N GLY A 545 8.06 -19.55 -24.05
CA GLY A 545 8.56 -20.53 -23.10
C GLY A 545 9.67 -20.00 -22.22
N THR A 546 10.12 -20.84 -21.28
CA THR A 546 11.27 -20.56 -20.41
C THR A 546 12.22 -21.76 -20.37
N GLY A 547 13.46 -21.55 -19.92
CA GLY A 547 14.41 -22.65 -19.67
C GLY A 547 15.05 -23.29 -20.89
N PHE A 548 14.99 -22.66 -22.08
CA PHE A 548 15.60 -23.18 -23.31
C PHE A 548 17.13 -22.98 -23.38
N GLY A 549 17.76 -22.44 -22.33
CA GLY A 549 19.22 -22.33 -22.23
C GLY A 549 19.80 -21.11 -22.95
N ALA A 550 21.13 -21.07 -23.11
CA ALA A 550 21.84 -19.88 -23.55
C ALA A 550 21.44 -19.39 -24.96
N VAL A 551 21.56 -18.07 -25.17
CA VAL A 551 21.38 -17.40 -26.47
C VAL A 551 22.62 -16.62 -26.89
N ALA A 552 22.80 -16.42 -28.18
CA ALA A 552 23.84 -15.60 -28.79
C ALA A 552 23.23 -14.52 -29.71
N PRO A 553 23.61 -13.23 -29.54
CA PRO A 553 24.36 -12.67 -28.42
C PRO A 553 23.57 -12.76 -27.09
N SER A 554 24.27 -13.00 -25.98
CA SER A 554 23.63 -13.08 -24.65
C SER A 554 23.43 -11.68 -24.06
N PRO A 555 22.23 -11.33 -23.56
CA PRO A 555 22.04 -10.09 -22.82
C PRO A 555 22.74 -10.15 -21.45
N ALA A 556 23.09 -8.99 -20.91
CA ALA A 556 23.54 -8.91 -19.52
C ALA A 556 22.39 -9.31 -18.56
N GLN A 557 22.75 -9.79 -17.36
CA GLN A 557 21.79 -10.27 -16.38
C GLN A 557 20.73 -9.21 -16.06
N GLY A 558 19.46 -9.61 -16.12
CA GLY A 558 18.32 -8.74 -15.85
C GLY A 558 18.05 -7.66 -16.89
N GLN A 559 18.74 -7.64 -18.03
CA GLN A 559 18.42 -6.69 -19.09
C GLN A 559 17.20 -7.10 -19.89
N VAL A 560 16.33 -6.11 -20.13
CA VAL A 560 15.27 -6.19 -21.14
C VAL A 560 15.93 -6.40 -22.50
N VAL A 561 15.54 -7.45 -23.22
CA VAL A 561 16.12 -7.83 -24.52
C VAL A 561 15.89 -6.74 -25.56
N GLN A 562 16.97 -6.10 -26.03
CA GLN A 562 16.92 -4.98 -26.99
C GLN A 562 17.22 -5.39 -28.44
N GLN A 563 17.75 -6.58 -28.65
CA GLN A 563 18.20 -7.05 -29.97
C GLN A 563 17.83 -8.51 -30.18
N THR A 564 17.74 -8.91 -31.45
CA THR A 564 17.55 -10.30 -31.82
C THR A 564 18.73 -11.14 -31.34
N ASN A 565 18.41 -12.36 -30.91
CA ASN A 565 19.37 -13.36 -30.48
C ASN A 565 18.84 -14.74 -30.86
N GLN A 566 19.67 -15.77 -30.79
CA GLN A 566 19.30 -17.13 -31.13
C GLN A 566 19.78 -18.11 -30.07
N LEU A 567 19.00 -19.16 -29.83
CA LEU A 567 19.43 -20.28 -29.01
C LEU A 567 20.76 -20.85 -29.52
N THR A 568 21.72 -21.06 -28.62
CA THR A 568 23.01 -21.67 -28.96
C THR A 568 22.88 -23.16 -29.24
N THR A 569 21.87 -23.81 -28.66
CA THR A 569 21.49 -25.19 -28.94
C THR A 569 20.13 -25.18 -29.63
N PRO A 570 20.05 -25.56 -30.92
CA PRO A 570 18.79 -25.57 -31.65
C PRO A 570 17.72 -26.42 -30.99
N VAL A 571 16.48 -25.94 -31.03
CA VAL A 571 15.30 -26.70 -30.64
C VAL A 571 14.55 -27.14 -31.89
N GLU A 572 14.05 -28.36 -31.87
CA GLU A 572 13.13 -28.90 -32.87
C GLU A 572 11.74 -28.93 -32.26
N ILE A 573 10.73 -28.51 -33.03
CA ILE A 573 9.34 -28.42 -32.57
C ILE A 573 8.49 -29.28 -33.48
N PHE A 574 7.60 -30.09 -32.91
CA PHE A 574 6.75 -31.02 -33.65
C PHE A 574 5.28 -30.78 -33.35
N PHE A 575 4.46 -30.92 -34.39
CA PHE A 575 3.01 -30.88 -34.34
C PHE A 575 2.53 -32.29 -34.68
N GLY A 576 2.21 -33.08 -33.65
CA GLY A 576 2.12 -34.53 -33.78
C GLY A 576 3.45 -35.13 -34.27
N PRO A 577 3.45 -35.96 -35.31
CA PRO A 577 4.68 -36.56 -35.84
C PRO A 577 5.48 -35.60 -36.76
N MET A 578 4.93 -34.44 -37.13
CA MET A 578 5.51 -33.59 -38.16
C MET A 578 6.35 -32.47 -37.55
N GLN A 579 7.61 -32.35 -37.98
CA GLN A 579 8.48 -31.27 -37.57
C GLN A 579 8.06 -29.95 -38.22
N ALA A 580 7.98 -28.89 -37.42
CA ALA A 580 7.68 -27.55 -37.87
C ALA A 580 8.96 -26.79 -38.27
N THR A 581 8.83 -25.83 -39.19
CA THR A 581 9.95 -24.94 -39.54
C THR A 581 10.01 -23.74 -38.60
N ILE A 582 11.18 -23.47 -38.02
CA ILE A 582 11.38 -22.33 -37.12
C ILE A 582 11.95 -21.15 -37.91
N LYS A 583 11.28 -19.99 -37.83
CA LYS A 583 11.78 -18.69 -38.33
C LYS A 583 12.59 -17.93 -37.29
N TYR A 584 12.33 -18.17 -36.00
CA TYR A 584 13.05 -17.57 -34.89
C TYR A 584 12.91 -18.44 -33.64
N ALA A 585 14.01 -18.61 -32.91
CA ALA A 585 14.04 -19.22 -31.58
C ALA A 585 15.12 -18.54 -30.74
N GLY A 586 14.70 -17.74 -29.77
CA GLY A 586 15.58 -16.93 -28.92
C GLY A 586 14.77 -16.20 -27.85
N LEU A 587 15.39 -15.30 -27.11
CA LEU A 587 14.69 -14.45 -26.15
C LEU A 587 13.77 -13.46 -26.87
N ALA A 588 12.61 -13.22 -26.28
CA ALA A 588 11.57 -12.33 -26.76
C ALA A 588 12.01 -10.86 -26.59
N PRO A 589 12.05 -10.04 -27.66
CA PRO A 589 12.36 -8.62 -27.56
C PRO A 589 11.39 -7.88 -26.64
N GLY A 590 11.92 -7.01 -25.77
CA GLY A 590 11.13 -6.26 -24.79
C GLY A 590 10.82 -7.00 -23.48
N TYR A 591 11.35 -8.23 -23.30
CA TYR A 591 11.12 -9.04 -22.10
C TYR A 591 12.44 -9.42 -21.40
N VAL A 592 12.31 -9.88 -20.16
CA VAL A 592 13.42 -10.44 -19.37
C VAL A 592 13.18 -11.94 -19.21
N GLY A 593 14.06 -12.76 -19.79
CA GLY A 593 14.04 -14.22 -19.57
C GLY A 593 13.00 -15.04 -20.32
N LEU A 594 12.13 -14.39 -21.09
CA LEU A 594 11.10 -15.07 -21.88
C LEU A 594 11.65 -15.46 -23.25
N TYR A 595 11.40 -16.69 -23.70
CA TYR A 595 11.75 -17.15 -25.04
C TYR A 595 10.56 -17.01 -25.97
N GLN A 596 10.83 -16.70 -27.23
CA GLN A 596 9.86 -16.58 -28.31
C GLN A 596 10.25 -17.53 -29.45
N PHE A 597 9.24 -18.21 -29.99
CA PHE A 597 9.36 -19.11 -31.12
C PHE A 597 8.44 -18.66 -32.24
N ASN A 598 8.99 -18.32 -33.40
CA ASN A 598 8.21 -18.06 -34.60
C ASN A 598 8.18 -19.34 -35.42
N VAL A 599 7.04 -20.03 -35.42
CA VAL A 599 6.92 -21.39 -35.96
C VAL A 599 5.98 -21.40 -37.15
N VAL A 600 6.45 -21.93 -38.27
CA VAL A 600 5.61 -22.18 -39.45
C VAL A 600 4.84 -23.47 -39.22
N VAL A 601 3.51 -23.36 -39.23
CA VAL A 601 2.61 -24.49 -39.02
C VAL A 601 2.78 -25.49 -40.16
N PRO A 602 3.13 -26.76 -39.86
CA PRO A 602 3.36 -27.76 -40.89
C PRO A 602 2.04 -28.18 -41.57
N ASN A 603 2.16 -28.79 -42.74
CA ASN A 603 1.01 -29.34 -43.45
C ASN A 603 0.56 -30.66 -42.80
N ILE A 604 -0.47 -30.58 -41.96
CA ILE A 604 -1.07 -31.70 -41.21
C ILE A 604 -2.61 -31.68 -41.36
N PRO A 605 -3.30 -32.79 -41.07
CA PRO A 605 -4.76 -32.83 -41.05
C PRO A 605 -5.36 -31.85 -40.01
N SER A 606 -6.56 -31.33 -40.29
CA SER A 606 -7.29 -30.49 -39.34
C SER A 606 -7.57 -31.25 -38.03
N SER A 607 -7.25 -30.62 -36.91
CA SER A 607 -7.51 -31.16 -35.58
C SER A 607 -7.56 -30.01 -34.56
N ASP A 608 -8.52 -30.10 -33.63
CA ASP A 608 -8.64 -29.19 -32.50
C ASP A 608 -7.63 -29.50 -31.38
N SER A 609 -6.92 -30.63 -31.44
CA SER A 609 -6.00 -31.06 -30.37
C SER A 609 -4.74 -31.70 -30.94
N VAL A 610 -3.98 -30.91 -31.70
CA VAL A 610 -2.66 -31.31 -32.19
C VAL A 610 -1.66 -31.22 -31.03
N PRO A 611 -1.02 -32.33 -30.60
CA PRO A 611 -0.01 -32.28 -29.55
C PRO A 611 1.23 -31.54 -30.05
N VAL A 612 1.77 -30.64 -29.22
CA VAL A 612 3.01 -29.92 -29.48
C VAL A 612 4.10 -30.52 -28.61
N THR A 613 5.15 -31.05 -29.25
CA THR A 613 6.35 -31.56 -28.57
C THR A 613 7.59 -30.85 -29.08
N PHE A 614 8.71 -31.07 -28.40
CA PHE A 614 9.98 -30.53 -28.84
C PHE A 614 11.14 -31.44 -28.44
N ALA A 615 12.27 -31.27 -29.13
CA ALA A 615 13.55 -31.88 -28.78
C ALA A 615 14.64 -30.80 -28.77
N GLN A 616 15.48 -30.79 -27.74
CA GLN A 616 16.62 -29.88 -27.64
C GLN A 616 17.81 -30.64 -27.03
N GLY A 617 18.85 -30.88 -27.84
CA GLY A 617 19.95 -31.76 -27.43
C GLY A 617 19.43 -33.15 -27.02
N ASN A 618 19.75 -33.57 -25.79
CA ASN A 618 19.29 -34.86 -25.24
C ASN A 618 17.94 -34.77 -24.50
N PHE A 619 17.31 -33.60 -24.45
CA PHE A 619 16.04 -33.42 -23.76
C PHE A 619 14.88 -33.50 -24.75
N ALA A 620 13.95 -34.41 -24.50
CA ALA A 620 12.70 -34.54 -25.23
C ALA A 620 11.54 -34.07 -24.34
N GLY A 621 10.82 -33.04 -24.78
CA GLY A 621 9.66 -32.52 -24.09
C GLY A 621 8.47 -33.47 -24.21
N ALA A 622 7.82 -33.77 -23.08
CA ALA A 622 6.58 -34.56 -23.08
C ALA A 622 5.41 -33.78 -23.72
N PRO A 623 4.50 -34.43 -24.46
CA PRO A 623 3.32 -33.81 -25.08
C PRO A 623 2.30 -33.40 -24.02
N THR A 624 2.55 -32.28 -23.36
CA THR A 624 1.68 -31.75 -22.30
C THR A 624 0.81 -30.60 -22.78
N LEU A 625 1.09 -30.04 -23.96
CA LEU A 625 0.36 -28.93 -24.55
C LEU A 625 -0.13 -29.25 -25.96
N TYR A 626 -1.28 -28.68 -26.31
CA TYR A 626 -1.97 -28.83 -27.58
C TYR A 626 -2.08 -27.49 -28.33
N THR A 627 -2.33 -27.58 -29.62
CA THR A 627 -2.71 -26.47 -30.50
C THR A 627 -3.82 -26.93 -31.45
N ALA A 628 -4.49 -25.99 -32.12
CA ALA A 628 -5.51 -26.28 -33.13
C ALA A 628 -5.01 -25.91 -34.52
N VAL A 629 -5.22 -26.80 -35.49
CA VAL A 629 -4.88 -26.57 -36.90
C VAL A 629 -6.10 -26.87 -37.77
N SER A 630 -6.38 -26.00 -38.74
CA SER A 630 -7.40 -26.22 -39.76
C SER A 630 -6.85 -25.86 -41.13
N GLN A 631 -7.06 -26.74 -42.11
CA GLN A 631 -6.79 -26.46 -43.53
C GLN A 631 -7.73 -25.39 -44.09
#